data_AF-A0A1H7GMH4-F1
#
_entry.id   AF-A0A1H7GMH4-F1
#
_cell.length_a   1.000
_cell.length_b   1.000
_cell.length_c   1.000
_cell.angle_alpha   90.00
_cell.angle_beta   90.00
_cell.angle_gamma   90.00
#
_symmetry.space_group_name_H-M   'P 1'
#
loop_
_entity.id
_entity.type
_entity.pdbx_description
1 polymer ?
#
loop_
_entity_poly.entity_id
_entity_poly.type
_entity_poly.pdbx_seq_one_letter_code
_entity_poly.pdbx_strand_id
1 'polypeptide(L)'
;MRKAASRRIKEDKIYRDDNHLPRASGIGRSTSASPGPYSMDALARMQLEVASYIEEITIELGAMARAAQLSSLAYFVEMTRLEAAINRRTCQLQLGDMADPDSSP
;
A
#
# COMPACT_ATOMS: atom_id res chain seq x y z
N MET A 1 45.84 16.03 52.61
CA MET A 1 44.63 16.87 52.58
C MET A 1 44.02 16.83 51.17
N ARG A 2 42.77 16.33 51.10
CA ARG A 2 41.73 16.34 50.05
C ARG A 2 42.13 16.34 48.55
N LYS A 3 41.96 15.16 47.92
CA LYS A 3 41.74 14.97 46.47
C LYS A 3 40.31 15.42 46.11
N ALA A 4 40.16 16.26 45.08
CA ALA A 4 38.87 16.56 44.47
C ALA A 4 38.60 15.58 43.33
N ALA A 5 37.65 14.67 43.53
CA ALA A 5 37.11 13.81 42.48
C ALA A 5 35.90 14.52 41.86
N SER A 6 35.96 14.86 40.56
CA SER A 6 34.85 15.45 39.82
C SER A 6 34.20 14.43 38.89
N ARG A 7 33.09 13.89 39.40
CA ARG A 7 31.92 13.24 38.79
C ARG A 7 32.03 12.74 37.33
N ARG A 8 32.11 11.40 37.19
CA ARG A 8 31.54 10.65 36.06
C ARG A 8 30.03 10.88 36.05
N ILE A 9 29.52 11.50 35.00
CA ILE A 9 28.09 11.44 34.68
C ILE A 9 27.86 10.05 34.09
N LYS A 10 27.14 9.23 34.85
CA LYS A 10 26.71 7.91 34.46
C LYS A 10 25.31 8.08 33.85
N GLU A 11 25.24 8.37 32.56
CA GLU A 11 23.98 8.28 31.80
C GLU A 11 23.72 6.81 31.50
N ASP A 12 23.45 6.04 32.56
CA ASP A 12 22.82 4.74 32.47
C ASP A 12 21.34 4.99 32.08
N LYS A 13 21.01 4.57 30.86
CA LYS A 13 19.67 4.12 30.41
C LYS A 13 18.53 5.15 30.40
N ILE A 14 18.37 5.86 29.29
CA ILE A 14 17.02 6.21 28.77
C ILE A 14 17.01 6.07 27.24
N TYR A 15 17.08 4.84 26.76
CA TYR A 15 16.30 4.46 25.59
C TYR A 15 15.54 3.21 26.04
N ARG A 16 14.23 3.34 26.26
CA ARG A 16 13.38 2.17 26.35
C ARG A 16 13.36 1.55 24.95
N ASP A 17 13.95 0.37 24.85
CA ASP A 17 13.79 -0.50 23.70
C ASP A 17 12.36 -1.06 23.74
N ASP A 18 11.41 -0.30 23.19
CA ASP A 18 10.00 -0.69 23.10
C ASP A 18 9.74 -1.61 21.89
N ASN A 19 10.77 -2.26 21.32
CA ASN A 19 10.63 -3.24 20.23
C ASN A 19 10.35 -4.68 20.72
N HIS A 20 9.69 -4.84 21.85
CA HIS A 20 9.05 -6.12 22.17
C HIS A 20 7.69 -6.20 21.47
N LEU A 21 7.72 -6.52 20.17
CA LEU A 21 6.55 -7.08 19.49
C LEU A 21 6.04 -8.27 20.33
N PRO A 22 4.76 -8.30 20.74
CA PRO A 22 4.24 -9.49 21.39
C PRO A 22 4.29 -10.63 20.38
N ARG A 23 5.03 -11.69 20.71
CA ARG A 23 4.97 -12.98 20.02
C ARG A 23 3.52 -13.45 20.13
N ALA A 24 2.74 -13.27 19.07
CA ALA A 24 1.39 -13.78 18.98
C ALA A 24 1.43 -15.31 18.89
N SER A 25 1.56 -15.95 20.04
CA SER A 25 1.23 -17.37 20.21
C SER A 25 -0.28 -17.47 20.30
N GLY A 26 -0.90 -18.06 19.28
CA GLY A 26 -2.25 -18.63 19.36
C GLY A 26 -3.35 -17.77 18.76
N ILE A 27 -3.61 -17.95 17.46
CA ILE A 27 -4.95 -17.79 16.89
C ILE A 27 -5.26 -19.10 16.18
N GLY A 28 -6.05 -19.93 16.85
CA GLY A 28 -6.59 -21.14 16.29
C GLY A 28 -7.49 -20.85 15.09
N ARG A 29 -7.54 -21.83 14.19
CA ARG A 29 -8.65 -22.06 13.26
C ARG A 29 -9.06 -20.85 12.43
N SER A 30 -8.26 -20.54 11.41
CA SER A 30 -8.79 -19.90 10.21
C SER A 30 -9.79 -20.86 9.57
N THR A 31 -11.07 -20.72 9.91
CA THR A 31 -12.12 -21.08 8.97
C THR A 31 -11.84 -20.24 7.74
N SER A 32 -11.41 -20.88 6.65
CA SER A 32 -11.39 -20.24 5.34
C SER A 32 -12.85 -19.94 4.99
N ALA A 33 -13.35 -18.80 5.47
CA ALA A 33 -14.52 -18.19 4.90
C ALA A 33 -14.06 -17.74 3.51
N SER A 34 -14.22 -18.66 2.55
CA SER A 34 -14.04 -18.34 1.14
C SER A 34 -14.94 -17.14 0.88
N PRO A 35 -14.40 -15.97 0.48
CA PRO A 35 -15.22 -14.83 0.15
C PRO A 35 -16.22 -15.29 -0.91
N GLY A 36 -17.51 -15.17 -0.62
CA GLY A 36 -18.54 -15.53 -1.59
C GLY A 36 -18.34 -14.72 -2.87
N PRO A 37 -18.82 -15.20 -4.03
CA PRO A 37 -18.61 -14.55 -5.33
C PRO A 37 -18.97 -13.06 -5.32
N TYR A 38 -20.05 -12.70 -4.62
CA TYR A 38 -20.49 -11.30 -4.42
C TYR A 38 -19.46 -10.39 -3.74
N SER A 39 -18.61 -10.93 -2.85
CA SER A 39 -17.54 -10.20 -2.18
C SER A 39 -16.35 -9.95 -3.11
N MET A 40 -16.11 -10.83 -4.09
CA MET A 40 -15.02 -10.68 -5.05
C MET A 40 -15.39 -9.65 -6.12
N ASP A 41 -16.65 -9.61 -6.56
CA ASP A 41 -17.16 -8.58 -7.48
C ASP A 41 -17.05 -7.17 -6.89
N ALA A 42 -17.45 -7.00 -5.63
CA ALA A 42 -17.36 -5.72 -4.93
C ALA A 42 -15.89 -5.25 -4.82
N LEU A 43 -14.97 -6.17 -4.53
CA LEU A 43 -13.55 -5.87 -4.46
C LEU A 43 -12.98 -5.48 -5.83
N ALA A 44 -13.30 -6.21 -6.88
CA ALA A 44 -12.83 -5.92 -8.24
C ALA A 44 -13.34 -4.57 -8.76
N ARG A 45 -14.60 -4.20 -8.46
CA ARG A 45 -15.16 -2.88 -8.79
C ARG A 45 -14.46 -1.75 -8.05
N MET A 46 -14.19 -1.93 -6.76
CA MET A 46 -13.44 -0.96 -5.97
C MET A 46 -12.01 -0.79 -6.51
N GLN A 47 -11.33 -1.89 -6.84
CA GLN A 47 -9.99 -1.85 -7.42
C GLN A 47 -9.98 -1.15 -8.78
N LEU A 48 -11.00 -1.39 -9.61
CA LEU A 48 -11.17 -0.69 -10.88
C LEU A 48 -11.34 0.82 -10.70
N GLU A 49 -12.18 1.24 -9.75
CA GLU A 49 -12.42 2.64 -9.44
C GLU A 49 -11.13 3.32 -8.94
N VAL A 50 -10.42 2.69 -8.00
CA VAL A 50 -9.14 3.19 -7.48
C VAL A 50 -8.09 3.29 -8.58
N ALA A 51 -7.94 2.29 -9.43
CA ALA A 51 -6.98 2.31 -10.53
C ALA A 51 -7.31 3.44 -11.54
N SER A 52 -8.59 3.66 -11.83
CA SER A 52 -9.04 4.75 -12.70
C SER A 52 -8.73 6.11 -12.09
N TYR A 53 -9.04 6.29 -10.81
CA TYR A 53 -8.75 7.52 -10.08
C TYR A 53 -7.24 7.84 -10.07
N ILE A 54 -6.39 6.85 -9.82
CA ILE A 54 -4.93 7.04 -9.83
C ILE A 54 -4.44 7.42 -11.24
N GLU A 55 -4.95 6.77 -12.30
CA GLU A 55 -4.59 7.11 -13.68
C GLU A 55 -4.96 8.56 -14.03
N GLU A 56 -6.14 9.03 -13.59
CA GLU A 56 -6.61 10.39 -13.85
C GLU A 56 -5.80 11.43 -13.07
N ILE A 57 -5.67 11.28 -11.74
CA ILE A 57 -5.01 12.28 -10.90
C ILE A 57 -3.51 12.43 -11.23
N THR A 58 -2.88 11.36 -11.71
CA THR A 58 -1.46 11.39 -12.11
C THR A 58 -1.20 12.21 -13.37
N ILE A 59 -2.21 12.44 -14.23
CA ILE A 59 -2.08 13.35 -15.38
C ILE A 59 -1.84 14.78 -14.89
N GLU A 60 -2.68 15.25 -13.97
CA GLU A 60 -2.59 16.60 -13.39
C GLU A 60 -1.29 16.76 -12.59
N LEU A 61 -0.97 15.77 -11.75
CA LEU A 61 0.26 15.78 -10.96
C LEU A 61 1.51 15.79 -11.85
N GLY A 62 1.49 15.05 -12.96
CA GLY A 62 2.57 15.03 -13.94
C GLY A 62 2.74 16.38 -14.63
N ALA A 63 1.63 17.06 -14.94
CA ALA A 63 1.66 18.42 -15.48
C ALA A 63 2.27 19.41 -14.49
N MET A 64 1.87 19.35 -13.21
CA MET A 64 2.44 20.18 -12.14
C MET A 64 3.94 19.92 -11.95
N ALA A 65 4.37 18.65 -11.92
CA ALA A 65 5.77 18.28 -11.77
C ALA A 65 6.63 18.80 -12.94
N ARG A 66 6.13 18.70 -14.17
CA ARG A 66 6.80 19.26 -15.37
C ARG A 66 6.87 20.78 -15.32
N ALA A 67 5.79 21.46 -14.93
CA ALA A 67 5.76 22.91 -14.79
C ALA A 67 6.76 23.41 -13.72
N ALA A 68 6.95 22.64 -12.65
CA ALA A 68 7.93 22.91 -11.60
C ALA A 68 9.35 22.43 -11.94
N GLN A 69 9.60 21.91 -13.14
CA GLN A 69 10.90 21.37 -13.58
C GLN A 69 11.46 20.24 -12.71
N LEU A 70 10.57 19.48 -12.05
CA LEU A 70 10.92 18.33 -11.21
C LEU A 70 10.96 17.06 -12.07
N SER A 71 12.01 16.90 -12.88
CA SER A 71 12.11 15.85 -13.90
C SER A 71 11.99 14.42 -13.34
N SER A 72 12.68 14.11 -12.22
CA SER A 72 12.56 12.79 -11.58
C SER A 72 11.17 12.53 -11.04
N LEU A 73 10.51 13.54 -10.46
CA LEU A 73 9.13 13.40 -9.98
C LEU A 73 8.17 13.18 -11.15
N ALA A 74 8.29 13.96 -12.22
CA ALA A 74 7.47 13.81 -13.42
C ALA A 74 7.61 12.39 -14.03
N TYR A 75 8.83 11.84 -14.02
CA TYR A 75 9.08 10.46 -14.43
C TYR A 75 8.36 9.46 -13.52
N PHE A 76 8.50 9.57 -12.19
CA PHE A 76 7.82 8.66 -11.27
C PHE A 76 6.29 8.74 -11.40
N VAL A 77 5.74 9.94 -11.57
CA VAL A 77 4.30 10.13 -11.76
C VAL A 77 3.81 9.47 -13.05
N GLU A 78 4.59 9.56 -14.14
CA GLU A 78 4.26 8.86 -15.38
C GLU A 78 4.34 7.33 -15.22
N MET A 79 5.34 6.82 -14.50
CA MET A 79 5.42 5.39 -14.19
C MET A 79 4.23 4.91 -13.34
N THR A 80 3.79 5.72 -12.36
CA THR A 80 2.59 5.42 -11.57
C THR A 80 1.34 5.40 -12.44
N ARG A 81 1.21 6.34 -13.38
CA ARG A 81 0.09 6.39 -14.33
C ARG A 81 0.02 5.13 -15.19
N LEU A 82 1.15 4.69 -15.73
CA LEU A 82 1.24 3.47 -16.54
C LEU A 82 0.81 2.24 -15.74
N GLU A 83 1.28 2.10 -14.50
CA GLU A 83 0.90 0.99 -13.63
C GLU A 83 -0.60 1.02 -13.29
N ALA A 84 -1.16 2.20 -13.04
CA ALA A 84 -2.59 2.37 -12.82
C ALA A 84 -3.42 1.96 -14.04
N ALA A 85 -2.99 2.34 -15.25
CA ALA A 85 -3.65 1.95 -16.50
C ALA A 85 -3.63 0.42 -16.72
N ILE A 86 -2.50 -0.22 -16.40
CA ILE A 86 -2.36 -1.69 -16.45
C ILE A 86 -3.34 -2.34 -15.46
N ASN A 87 -3.35 -1.88 -14.21
CA ASN A 87 -4.23 -2.42 -13.17
C ASN A 87 -5.70 -2.20 -13.49
N ARG A 88 -6.06 -1.04 -14.04
CA ARG A 88 -7.42 -0.75 -14.52
C ARG A 88 -7.84 -1.77 -15.58
N ARG A 89 -6.99 -2.03 -16.57
CA ARG A 89 -7.26 -3.03 -17.62
C ARG A 89 -7.42 -4.44 -17.04
N THR A 90 -6.56 -4.84 -16.11
CA THR A 90 -6.65 -6.14 -15.43
C THR A 90 -7.98 -6.29 -14.69
N CYS A 91 -8.39 -5.27 -13.94
CA CYS A 91 -9.68 -5.29 -13.22
C CYS A 91 -10.87 -5.36 -14.19
N GLN A 92 -10.82 -4.65 -15.32
CA GLN A 92 -11.87 -4.72 -16.35
C GLN A 92 -12.04 -6.13 -16.92
N LEU A 93 -10.93 -6.83 -17.18
CA LEU A 93 -10.96 -8.21 -17.67
C LEU A 93 -11.54 -9.16 -16.62
N GLN A 94 -11.14 -9.03 -15.36
CA GLN A 94 -11.68 -9.86 -14.27
C GLN A 94 -13.19 -9.66 -14.07
N LEU A 95 -13.67 -8.41 -14.18
CA LEU A 95 -15.10 -8.10 -14.12
C LEU A 95 -15.88 -8.60 -15.35
N GLY A 96 -15.26 -8.60 -16.53
CA GLY A 96 -15.83 -9.14 -17.75
C GLY A 96 -15.96 -10.67 -17.72
N ASP A 97 -14.93 -11.37 -17.27
CA ASP A 97 -14.92 -12.83 -17.14
C ASP A 97 -15.91 -13.34 -16.06
N MET A 98 -16.15 -12.55 -15.00
CA MET A 98 -17.13 -12.89 -13.97
C MET A 98 -18.59 -12.64 -14.38
N ALA A 99 -18.84 -11.82 -15.41
CA ALA A 99 -20.18 -11.51 -15.91
C ALA A 99 -20.78 -12.60 -16.82
N ASP A 100 -20.02 -13.65 -17.16
CA ASP A 100 -20.41 -14.73 -18.06
C ASP A 100 -20.49 -16.10 -17.32
N PRO A 101 -21.42 -16.30 -16.37
CA PRO A 101 -21.56 -17.57 -15.63
C PRO A 101 -22.28 -18.68 -16.42
N ASP A 102 -22.81 -18.41 -17.63
CA ASP A 102 -23.71 -19.31 -18.37
C ASP A 102 -23.08 -20.03 -19.57
N SER A 103 -21.76 -19.93 -19.75
CA SER A 103 -21.02 -20.69 -20.75
C SER A 103 -20.50 -22.03 -20.20
N SER A 104 -21.42 -22.91 -19.80
CA SER A 104 -21.16 -24.36 -19.74
C SER A 104 -21.87 -25.07 -20.90
N PRO A 105 -21.19 -25.97 -21.63
CA PRO A 105 -21.82 -26.79 -22.68
C PRO A 105 -22.82 -27.81 -22.12
#